data_AF-A0A4Q4VIJ8-F1
#
_entry.id   AF-A0A4Q4VIJ8-F1
#
_cell.length_a   1.000
_cell.length_b   1.000
_cell.length_c   1.000
_cell.angle_alpha   90.00
_cell.angle_beta   90.00
_cell.angle_gamma   90.00
#
_symmetry.space_group_name_H-M   'P 1'
#
loop_
_entity.id
_entity.type
_entity.pdbx_description
1 polymer ?
#
loop_
_entity_poly.entity_id
_entity_poly.type
_entity_poly.pdbx_seq_one_letter_code
_entity_poly.pdbx_strand_id
1 'polypeptide(L)' 'MPPPNDNEKQQAAQQAVDILHEISTILNCHLDRRTLSICISMIENGVNPEALANVVQYLRKEAQKIEFAKGRG' A
#
# COMPACT_ATOMS: atom_id res chain seq x y z
N MET A 1 27.90 16.51 9.39
CA MET A 1 27.25 15.19 9.62
C MET A 1 27.53 14.35 8.39
N PRO A 2 28.12 13.14 8.51
CA PRO A 2 28.36 12.28 7.36
C PRO A 2 27.02 11.87 6.71
N PRO A 3 26.99 11.61 5.39
CA PRO A 3 25.80 11.12 4.73
C PRO A 3 25.43 9.74 5.30
N PRO A 4 24.12 9.44 5.48
CA PRO A 4 23.69 8.15 5.96
C PRO A 4 24.14 7.04 5.00
N ASN A 5 24.68 5.96 5.56
CA ASN A 5 25.07 4.79 4.81
C ASN A 5 23.83 4.00 4.33
N ASP A 6 24.02 3.06 3.42
CA ASP A 6 22.88 2.34 2.81
C ASP A 6 22.09 1.52 3.83
N ASN A 7 22.74 1.02 4.88
CA ASN A 7 22.07 0.28 5.97
C ASN A 7 21.14 1.21 6.77
N GLU A 8 21.57 2.43 7.08
CA GLU A 8 20.74 3.43 7.77
C GLU A 8 19.51 3.81 6.93
N LYS A 9 19.68 3.98 5.61
CA LYS A 9 18.55 4.25 4.69
C LYS A 9 17.57 3.09 4.65
N GLN A 10 18.08 1.86 4.61
CA GLN A 10 17.25 0.65 4.55
C GLN A 10 16.45 0.44 5.84
N GLN A 11 17.06 0.72 7.00
CA GLN A 11 16.37 0.72 8.29
C GLN A 11 15.29 1.80 8.37
N ALA A 12 15.60 3.02 7.91
CA ALA A 12 14.62 4.11 7.89
C ALA A 12 13.42 3.80 6.98
N ALA A 13 13.67 3.21 5.80
CA ALA A 13 12.61 2.78 4.89
C ALA A 13 11.71 1.70 5.53
N GLN A 14 12.33 0.72 6.21
CA GLN A 14 11.58 -0.31 6.93
C GLN A 14 10.70 0.31 8.03
N GLN A 15 11.25 1.22 8.82
CA GLN A 15 10.52 1.91 9.88
C GLN A 15 9.37 2.76 9.33
N ALA A 16 9.57 3.43 8.19
CA ALA A 16 8.53 4.20 7.53
C ALA A 16 7.35 3.31 7.10
N VAL A 17 7.62 2.15 6.48
CA VAL A 17 6.58 1.17 6.10
C VAL A 17 5.83 0.66 7.32
N ASP A 18 6.54 0.40 8.42
CA ASP A 18 5.96 -0.11 9.66
C ASP A 18 4.97 0.90 10.27
N ILE A 19 5.38 2.17 10.37
CA ILE A 19 4.54 3.27 10.85
C ILE A 19 3.32 3.46 9.94
N LEU A 20 3.52 3.49 8.62
CA LEU A 20 2.43 3.67 7.66
C LEU A 20 1.44 2.50 7.71
N HIS A 21 1.91 1.28 7.95
CA HIS A 21 1.04 0.11 8.11
C HIS A 21 0.19 0.21 9.37
N GLU A 22 0.76 0.66 10.49
CA GLU A 22 0.03 0.90 11.73
C GLU A 22 -1.06 1.98 11.53
N ILE A 23 -0.72 3.10 10.89
CA ILE A 23 -1.69 4.14 10.52
C ILE A 23 -2.81 3.55 9.64
N SER A 24 -2.46 2.75 8.62
CA SER A 24 -3.44 2.13 7.73
C SER A 24 -4.38 1.16 8.46
N THR A 25 -3.89 0.52 9.51
CA THR A 25 -4.68 -0.38 10.37
C THR A 25 -5.64 0.41 11.23
N ILE A 26 -5.17 1.49 11.88
CA ILE A 26 -6.00 2.38 12.71
C ILE A 26 -7.14 2.99 11.87
N LEU A 27 -6.85 3.38 10.64
CA LEU A 27 -7.82 3.96 9.71
C LEU A 27 -8.68 2.93 8.97
N ASN A 28 -8.52 1.63 9.25
CA ASN A 28 -9.22 0.55 8.58
C ASN A 28 -9.15 0.62 7.04
N CYS A 29 -7.97 0.97 6.49
CA CYS A 29 -7.76 0.99 5.03
C CYS A 29 -7.75 -0.44 4.43
N HIS A 30 -7.61 -1.46 5.28
CA HIS A 30 -7.51 -2.87 4.89
C HIS A 30 -6.39 -3.12 3.88
N LEU A 31 -5.23 -2.49 4.05
CA LEU A 31 -4.05 -2.71 3.23
C LEU A 31 -3.08 -3.60 4.00
N ASP A 32 -2.68 -4.73 3.41
CA ASP A 32 -1.58 -5.51 3.94
C ASP A 32 -0.23 -4.82 3.63
N ARG A 33 0.81 -5.18 4.36
CA ARG A 33 2.17 -4.61 4.19
C ARG A 33 2.65 -4.63 2.75
N ARG A 34 2.42 -5.71 2.00
CA ARG A 34 2.91 -5.82 0.62
C ARG A 34 2.20 -4.84 -0.29
N THR A 35 0.87 -4.76 -0.20
CA THR A 35 0.08 -3.80 -0.98
C THR A 35 0.48 -2.36 -0.63
N LEU A 36 0.70 -2.06 0.66
CA LEU A 36 1.15 -0.75 1.10
C LEU A 36 2.53 -0.38 0.52
N SER A 37 3.51 -1.29 0.56
CA SER A 37 4.83 -1.06 -0.05
C SER A 37 4.75 -0.78 -1.54
N ILE A 38 3.86 -1.46 -2.27
CA ILE A 38 3.62 -1.19 -3.69
C ILE A 38 3.05 0.21 -3.88
N CYS A 39 2.04 0.60 -3.09
CA CYS A 39 1.46 1.94 -3.17
C CYS A 39 2.50 3.04 -2.88
N ILE A 40 3.35 2.85 -1.86
CA ILE A 40 4.44 3.78 -1.56
C ILE A 40 5.37 3.93 -2.77
N SER A 41 5.83 2.81 -3.35
CA SER A 41 6.71 2.85 -4.52
C SER A 41 6.06 3.56 -5.71
N MET A 42 4.77 3.33 -5.98
CA MET A 42 4.07 4.02 -7.06
C MET A 42 4.01 5.53 -6.83
N ILE A 43 3.71 5.95 -5.59
CA ILE A 43 3.65 7.37 -5.21
C ILE A 43 5.04 8.02 -5.32
N GLU A 44 6.09 7.34 -4.87
CA GLU A 44 7.49 7.79 -5.02
C GLU A 44 7.91 7.94 -6.49
N ASN A 45 7.32 7.13 -7.39
CA ASN A 45 7.49 7.25 -8.84
C ASN A 45 6.57 8.31 -9.49
N GLY A 46 5.86 9.12 -8.69
CA GLY A 46 5.06 10.26 -9.16
C GLY A 46 3.60 9.93 -9.47
N VAL A 47 3.10 8.75 -9.11
CA VAL A 47 1.68 8.43 -9.25
C VAL A 47 0.86 9.26 -8.25
N ASN A 48 -0.23 9.85 -8.73
CA ASN A 48 -1.16 10.60 -7.88
C ASN A 48 -1.82 9.67 -6.84
N PRO A 49 -1.75 9.97 -5.53
CA PRO A 49 -2.30 9.11 -4.47
C PRO A 49 -3.82 8.91 -4.54
N GLU A 50 -4.57 9.94 -4.92
CA GLU A 50 -6.04 9.89 -5.03
C GLU A 50 -6.48 9.02 -6.20
N ALA A 51 -5.82 9.16 -7.35
CA ALA A 51 -6.05 8.29 -8.51
C ALA A 51 -5.71 6.82 -8.17
N LEU A 52 -4.60 6.58 -7.47
CA LEU A 52 -4.23 5.24 -7.02
C LEU A 52 -5.28 4.64 -6.07
N ALA A 53 -5.78 5.43 -5.11
CA ALA A 53 -6.84 4.99 -4.20
C ALA A 53 -8.10 4.58 -4.96
N ASN A 54 -8.51 5.36 -5.96
CA ASN A 54 -9.65 5.03 -6.82
C ASN A 54 -9.46 3.71 -7.57
N VAL A 55 -8.26 3.45 -8.10
CA VAL A 55 -7.93 2.18 -8.77
C VAL A 55 -7.99 1.01 -7.79
N VAL A 56 -7.40 1.14 -6.60
CA VAL A 56 -7.44 0.08 -5.56
C VAL A 56 -8.88 -0.24 -5.17
N GLN A 57 -9.72 0.77 -4.95
CA GLN A 57 -11.13 0.57 -4.62
C GLN A 57 -11.90 -0.12 -5.76
N TYR A 58 -11.64 0.28 -7.01
CA TYR A 58 -12.25 -0.34 -8.19
C TYR A 58 -11.88 -1.82 -8.29
N LEU A 59 -10.59 -2.16 -8.21
CA LEU A 59 -10.13 -3.55 -8.31
C LEU A 59 -10.70 -4.44 -7.20
N ARG A 60 -10.82 -3.92 -5.97
CA ARG A 60 -11.46 -4.64 -4.85
C ARG A 60 -12.94 -4.94 -5.13
N LYS A 61 -13.68 -3.96 -5.67
CA LYS A 61 -15.08 -4.14 -6.05
C LYS A 61 -15.24 -5.19 -7.16
N GLU A 62 -14.38 -5.16 -8.17
CA GLU A 62 -14.42 -6.15 -9.26
C GLU A 62 -14.07 -7.56 -8.77
N ALA A 63 -13.07 -7.70 -7.90
CA ALA A 63 -12.74 -8.97 -7.28
C ALA A 63 -13.92 -9.56 -6.48
N GLN A 64 -14.61 -8.74 -5.68
CA GLN A 64 -15.80 -9.17 -4.94
C GLN A 64 -16.93 -9.65 -5.88
N LYS A 65 -17.16 -8.97 -6.99
CA LYS A 65 -18.16 -9.40 -7.99
C LYS A 65 -17.82 -10.75 -8.60
N ILE A 66 -16.54 -10.98 -8.91
CA ILE A 66 -16.06 -12.25 -9.48
C ILE A 66 -16.27 -13.39 -8.47
N GLU A 67 -15.87 -13.19 -7.22
CA GLU A 67 -16.03 -14.20 -6.18
C GLU A 67 -17.51 -14.53 -5.92
N PHE A 68 -18.37 -13.51 -5.93
CA PHE A 68 -19.81 -13.68 -5.80
C PHE A 68 -20.45 -14.42 -7.00
N ALA A 69 -19.95 -14.19 -8.21
CA ALA A 69 -20.39 -14.92 -9.40
C ALA A 69 -19.95 -16.40 -9.35
N LYS A 70 -18.77 -16.71 -8.83
CA LYS A 70 -18.28 -18.09 -8.66
C LYS A 70 -19.07 -18.87 -7.62
N GLY A 71 -19.51 -18.23 -6.52
CA GLY A 71 -20.28 -18.90 -5.46
C GLY A 71 -21.73 -19.24 -5.82
N ARG A 72 -22.16 -18.98 -7.05
CA ARG A 72 -23.51 -19.28 -7.57
C ARG A 72 -23.56 -20.42 -8.58
N GLY A 73 -22.42 -21.06 -8.86
CA GLY A 73 -22.33 -22.30 -9.65
C GLY A 73 -22.15 -23.50 -8.73
#